data_AF-A0A6B8TXM3-F1
#
_entry.id   AF-A0A6B8TXM3-F1
#
_cell.length_a   1.000
_cell.length_b   1.000
_cell.length_c   1.000
_cell.angle_alpha   90.00
_cell.angle_beta   90.00
_cell.angle_gamma   90.00
#
_symmetry.space_group_name_H-M   'P 1'
#
loop_
_entity.id
_entity.type
_entity.pdbx_description
1 polymer ?
#
loop_
_entity_poly.entity_id
_entity_poly.type
_entity_poly.pdbx_seq_one_letter_code
_entity_poly.pdbx_strand_id
1 'polypeptide(L)'
;MLSGFKEFIMRGNVIDLAVGVVIGAAFTSIVTAFTDNLMQPLINSIGGTNAADGLGFRILSDNPSTFLDFGSVISAAINFLLVAAVVYFVIVAPMNKFNQLREAKLETPAETEVTEADLLTEIRDLLAQQNGTPDAALNKNVDGDLLDSRNDGGAHRA
;
A
#
# COMPACT_ATOMS: atom_id res chain seq x y z
N MET A 1 6.29 -28.58 -19.86
CA MET A 1 5.33 -27.49 -20.10
C MET A 1 4.47 -27.25 -18.86
N LEU A 2 3.68 -28.23 -18.40
CA LEU A 2 2.82 -28.08 -17.21
C LEU A 2 3.59 -27.82 -15.89
N SER A 3 4.78 -28.41 -15.71
CA SER A 3 5.65 -28.13 -14.55
C SER A 3 6.17 -26.69 -14.55
N GLY A 4 6.73 -26.23 -15.68
CA GLY A 4 7.21 -24.85 -15.83
C GLY A 4 6.12 -23.79 -15.69
N PHE A 5 4.88 -24.11 -16.08
CA PHE A 5 3.72 -23.25 -15.83
C PHE A 5 3.36 -23.20 -14.33
N LYS A 6 3.36 -24.34 -13.63
CA LYS A 6 3.18 -24.38 -12.18
C LYS A 6 4.26 -23.57 -11.46
N GLU A 7 5.54 -23.75 -11.80
CA GLU A 7 6.66 -22.95 -11.25
C GLU A 7 6.50 -21.43 -11.49
N PHE A 8 5.89 -21.05 -12.62
CA PHE A 8 5.63 -19.65 -12.95
C PHE A 8 4.49 -19.06 -12.11
N ILE A 9 3.38 -19.79 -11.95
CA ILE A 9 2.24 -19.35 -11.12
C ILE A 9 2.60 -19.36 -9.64
N MET A 10 3.39 -20.33 -9.17
CA MET A 10 3.85 -20.42 -7.78
C MET A 10 4.77 -19.26 -7.36
N ARG A 11 5.20 -18.41 -8.31
CA ARG A 11 5.83 -17.12 -8.02
C ARG A 11 4.72 -16.20 -7.47
N GLY A 12 4.53 -16.20 -6.14
CA GLY A 12 3.36 -15.64 -5.42
C GLY A 12 2.80 -14.31 -5.93
N ASN A 13 3.66 -13.40 -6.37
CA ASN A 13 3.27 -12.12 -6.99
C ASN A 13 2.29 -12.26 -8.19
N VAL A 14 2.33 -13.37 -8.93
CA VAL A 14 1.43 -13.61 -10.08
C VAL A 14 0.04 -14.06 -9.63
N ILE A 15 -0.04 -14.88 -8.58
CA ILE A 15 -1.33 -15.37 -8.04
C ILE A 15 -2.11 -14.20 -7.44
N ASP A 16 -1.45 -13.38 -6.60
CA ASP A 16 -2.12 -12.27 -5.92
C ASP A 16 -2.64 -11.24 -6.92
N LEU A 17 -1.85 -10.93 -7.96
CA LEU A 17 -2.28 -10.07 -9.05
C LEU A 17 -3.45 -10.69 -9.82
N ALA A 18 -3.37 -11.97 -10.17
CA ALA A 18 -4.42 -12.65 -10.92
C ALA A 18 -5.75 -12.68 -10.15
N VAL A 19 -5.71 -12.98 -8.86
CA VAL A 19 -6.89 -12.99 -7.98
C VAL A 19 -7.48 -11.58 -7.88
N GLY A 20 -6.64 -10.55 -7.69
CA GLY A 20 -7.09 -9.16 -7.64
C GLY A 20 -7.82 -8.72 -8.92
N VAL A 21 -7.28 -9.07 -10.10
CA VAL A 21 -7.90 -8.73 -11.39
C VAL A 21 -9.24 -9.45 -11.59
N VAL A 22 -9.29 -10.75 -11.29
CA VAL A 22 -10.52 -11.56 -11.46
C VAL A 22 -11.64 -11.07 -10.54
N ILE A 23 -11.33 -10.82 -9.26
CA ILE A 23 -12.32 -10.32 -8.29
C ILE A 23 -12.76 -8.90 -8.68
N GLY A 24 -11.83 -8.03 -9.08
CA GLY A 24 -12.15 -6.67 -9.52
C GLY A 24 -13.07 -6.64 -10.74
N ALA A 25 -12.83 -7.50 -11.72
CA ALA A 25 -13.68 -7.66 -12.89
C ALA A 25 -15.09 -8.15 -12.51
N ALA A 26 -15.16 -9.22 -11.71
CA ALA A 26 -16.44 -9.78 -11.27
C ALA A 26 -17.29 -8.76 -10.50
N PHE A 27 -16.66 -8.01 -9.58
CA PHE A 27 -17.36 -6.98 -8.82
C PHE A 27 -17.86 -5.84 -9.71
N THR A 28 -17.02 -5.37 -10.63
CA THR A 28 -17.40 -4.33 -11.61
C THR A 28 -18.61 -4.78 -12.44
N SER A 29 -18.64 -6.05 -12.89
CA SER A 29 -19.78 -6.58 -13.63
C SER A 29 -21.09 -6.55 -12.84
N ILE A 30 -21.06 -6.77 -11.52
CA ILE A 30 -22.25 -6.69 -10.65
C ILE A 30 -22.77 -5.25 -10.59
N VAL A 31 -21.90 -4.27 -10.38
CA VAL A 31 -22.30 -2.87 -10.29
C VAL A 31 -22.78 -2.32 -11.63
N THR A 32 -22.13 -2.71 -12.73
CA THR A 32 -22.59 -2.40 -14.09
C THR A 32 -23.96 -3.01 -14.35
N ALA A 33 -24.16 -4.30 -14.05
CA ALA A 33 -25.47 -4.94 -14.20
C ALA A 33 -26.55 -4.25 -13.36
N PHE A 34 -26.23 -3.81 -12.14
CA PHE A 34 -27.15 -3.00 -11.33
C PHE A 34 -27.47 -1.67 -12.00
N THR A 35 -26.46 -0.96 -12.48
CA THR A 35 -26.64 0.36 -13.10
C THR A 35 -27.43 0.26 -14.41
N ASP A 36 -27.08 -0.66 -15.28
CA ASP A 36 -27.71 -0.82 -16.59
C ASP A 36 -29.16 -1.32 -16.48
N ASN A 37 -29.44 -2.23 -15.55
CA ASN A 37 -30.78 -2.84 -15.43
C ASN A 37 -31.73 -2.09 -14.50
N LEU A 38 -31.23 -1.30 -13.54
CA LEU A 38 -32.06 -0.59 -12.57
C LEU A 38 -31.95 0.93 -12.73
N MET A 39 -30.74 1.48 -12.77
CA MET A 39 -30.56 2.93 -12.81
C MET A 39 -30.86 3.51 -14.19
N GLN A 40 -30.39 2.88 -15.27
CA GLN A 40 -30.58 3.40 -16.62
C GLN A 40 -32.06 3.52 -17.02
N PRO A 41 -32.95 2.53 -16.75
CA PRO A 41 -34.38 2.69 -16.99
C PRO A 41 -34.99 3.82 -16.15
N LEU A 42 -34.55 4.00 -14.90
CA LEU A 42 -35.02 5.09 -14.04
C LEU A 42 -34.60 6.46 -14.59
N ILE A 43 -33.36 6.61 -15.03
CA ILE A 43 -32.84 7.85 -15.65
C ILE A 43 -33.61 8.16 -16.94
N ASN A 44 -33.77 7.15 -17.80
CA ASN A 44 -34.50 7.28 -19.05
C ASN A 44 -35.98 7.60 -18.83
N SER A 45 -36.58 7.15 -17.72
CA SER A 45 -37.97 7.48 -17.37
C SER A 45 -38.20 8.95 -17.01
N ILE A 46 -37.17 9.66 -16.53
CA ILE A 46 -37.25 11.06 -16.11
C ILE A 46 -37.08 12.03 -17.30
N GLY A 47 -36.47 11.56 -18.41
CA GLY A 47 -36.10 12.40 -19.56
C GLY A 47 -37.19 12.80 -20.55
N GLY A 48 -38.29 12.03 -20.67
CA GLY A 48 -39.38 12.25 -21.63
C GLY A 48 -38.96 12.07 -23.11
N THR A 49 -39.77 11.64 -24.08
CA THR A 49 -41.24 11.59 -24.25
C THR A 49 -41.74 10.23 -24.78
N ASN A 50 -40.82 9.31 -25.10
CA ASN A 50 -41.13 7.93 -25.43
C ASN A 50 -40.22 7.05 -24.57
N ALA A 51 -40.81 6.11 -23.82
CA ALA A 51 -40.07 5.12 -23.04
C ALA A 51 -39.07 4.29 -23.89
N ALA A 52 -39.17 4.37 -25.22
CA ALA A 52 -38.29 3.74 -26.19
C ALA A 52 -37.04 4.55 -26.57
N ASP A 53 -37.04 5.90 -26.48
CA ASP A 53 -35.92 6.75 -26.91
C ASP A 53 -35.25 7.52 -25.73
N GLY A 54 -35.85 7.54 -24.53
CA GLY A 54 -35.21 8.11 -23.33
C GLY A 54 -34.74 9.56 -23.48
N LEU A 55 -33.56 9.89 -22.92
CA LEU A 55 -32.90 11.22 -23.02
C LEU A 55 -32.16 11.45 -24.36
N GLY A 56 -32.39 10.59 -25.36
CA GLY A 56 -31.66 10.63 -26.62
C GLY A 56 -32.35 11.43 -27.72
N PHE A 57 -31.56 11.99 -28.64
CA PHE A 57 -32.07 12.62 -29.85
C PHE A 57 -31.36 12.10 -31.11
N ARG A 58 -32.09 12.04 -32.23
CA ARG A 58 -31.55 11.65 -33.54
C ARG A 58 -31.12 12.90 -34.30
N ILE A 59 -29.88 12.94 -34.79
CA ILE A 59 -29.40 14.05 -35.62
C ILE A 59 -29.97 13.95 -37.05
N LEU A 60 -30.08 12.73 -37.59
CA LEU A 60 -30.78 12.41 -38.84
C LEU A 60 -31.99 11.52 -38.52
N SER A 61 -33.19 11.97 -38.88
CA SER A 61 -34.45 11.31 -38.48
C SER A 61 -34.58 9.86 -38.99
N ASP A 62 -33.92 9.52 -40.11
CA ASP A 62 -34.04 8.22 -40.79
C ASP A 62 -32.80 7.31 -40.64
N ASN A 63 -31.79 7.74 -39.87
CA ASN A 63 -30.57 6.95 -39.66
C ASN A 63 -30.46 6.48 -38.20
N PRO A 64 -30.61 5.18 -37.92
CA PRO A 64 -30.49 4.64 -36.56
C PRO A 64 -29.07 4.82 -35.98
N SER A 65 -28.04 4.94 -36.82
CA SER A 65 -26.66 5.14 -36.39
C SER A 65 -26.35 6.56 -35.93
N THR A 66 -27.31 7.50 -36.03
CA THR A 66 -27.13 8.90 -35.61
C THR A 66 -27.95 9.27 -34.37
N PHE A 67 -28.34 8.26 -33.59
CA PHE A 67 -28.97 8.42 -32.29
C PHE A 67 -27.91 8.72 -31.22
N LEU A 68 -28.02 9.87 -30.56
CA LEU A 68 -27.20 10.21 -29.40
C LEU A 68 -28.00 9.92 -28.13
N ASP A 69 -27.56 8.95 -27.35
CA ASP A 69 -28.16 8.59 -26.05
C ASP A 69 -27.42 9.29 -24.90
N PHE A 70 -27.92 10.45 -24.47
CA PHE A 70 -27.38 11.16 -23.31
C PHE A 70 -27.68 10.44 -21.99
N GLY A 71 -28.72 9.62 -21.93
CA GLY A 71 -29.06 8.82 -20.76
C GLY A 71 -27.98 7.77 -20.48
N SER A 72 -27.43 7.15 -21.52
CA SER A 72 -26.31 6.22 -21.39
C SER A 72 -25.05 6.87 -20.80
N VAL A 73 -24.74 8.11 -21.17
CA VAL A 73 -23.56 8.84 -20.66
C VAL A 73 -23.73 9.17 -19.18
N ILE A 74 -24.91 9.63 -18.78
CA ILE A 74 -25.23 9.91 -17.37
C ILE A 74 -25.21 8.61 -16.55
N SER A 75 -25.79 7.53 -17.09
CA SER A 75 -25.76 6.21 -16.47
C SER A 75 -24.32 5.71 -16.26
N ALA A 76 -23.46 5.85 -17.26
CA ALA A 76 -22.05 5.47 -17.17
C ALA A 76 -21.29 6.29 -16.10
N ALA A 77 -21.57 7.60 -16.00
CA ALA A 77 -21.00 8.43 -14.95
C ALA A 77 -21.46 8.00 -13.54
N ILE A 78 -22.73 7.65 -13.39
CA ILE A 78 -23.29 7.13 -12.13
C ILE A 78 -22.68 5.76 -11.79
N ASN A 79 -22.56 4.86 -12.78
CA ASN A 79 -21.91 3.56 -12.60
C ASN A 79 -20.50 3.73 -12.06
N PHE A 80 -19.69 4.58 -12.71
CA PHE A 80 -18.33 4.88 -12.26
C PHE A 80 -18.30 5.37 -10.81
N LEU A 81 -19.21 6.28 -10.44
CA LEU A 81 -19.31 6.81 -9.08
C LEU A 81 -19.70 5.71 -8.07
N LEU A 82 -20.61 4.80 -8.45
CA LEU A 82 -21.02 3.67 -7.61
C LEU A 82 -19.88 2.66 -7.42
N VAL A 83 -19.19 2.27 -8.50
CA VAL A 83 -18.01 1.38 -8.39
C VAL A 83 -16.97 2.00 -7.45
N ALA A 84 -16.64 3.27 -7.67
CA ALA A 84 -15.68 3.99 -6.83
C ALA A 84 -16.13 4.07 -5.37
N ALA A 85 -17.41 4.37 -5.12
CA ALA A 85 -17.97 4.44 -3.77
C ALA A 85 -17.92 3.09 -3.05
N VAL A 86 -18.29 2.00 -3.73
CA VAL A 86 -18.26 0.67 -3.09
C VAL A 86 -16.83 0.20 -2.87
N VAL A 87 -15.92 0.36 -3.83
CA VAL A 87 -14.49 0.04 -3.65
C VAL A 87 -13.91 0.84 -2.48
N TYR A 88 -14.22 2.12 -2.40
CA TYR A 88 -13.78 2.97 -1.30
C TYR A 88 -14.32 2.46 0.05
N PHE A 89 -15.62 2.20 0.16
CA PHE A 89 -16.23 1.82 1.42
C PHE A 89 -15.88 0.39 1.87
N VAL A 90 -15.73 -0.55 0.94
CA VAL A 90 -15.48 -1.97 1.24
C VAL A 90 -14.00 -2.28 1.40
N ILE A 91 -13.11 -1.58 0.68
CA ILE A 91 -11.67 -1.88 0.70
C ILE A 91 -10.91 -0.75 1.38
N VAL A 92 -11.04 0.49 0.89
CA VAL A 92 -10.18 1.61 1.33
C VAL A 92 -10.50 2.05 2.76
N ALA A 93 -11.77 2.23 3.11
CA ALA A 93 -12.21 2.67 4.43
C ALA A 93 -11.79 1.71 5.57
N PRO A 94 -12.02 0.38 5.48
CA PRO A 94 -11.54 -0.54 6.51
C PRO A 94 -10.02 -0.62 6.53
N MET A 95 -9.34 -0.62 5.37
CA MET A 95 -7.88 -0.64 5.34
C MET A 95 -7.28 0.60 6.02
N ASN A 96 -7.84 1.79 5.76
CA ASN A 96 -7.44 3.02 6.41
C ASN A 96 -7.69 2.97 7.93
N LYS A 97 -8.84 2.40 8.36
CA LYS A 97 -9.16 2.21 9.78
C LYS A 97 -8.21 1.22 10.46
N PHE A 98 -7.86 0.11 9.81
CA PHE A 98 -6.90 -0.86 10.34
C PHE A 98 -5.48 -0.28 10.43
N ASN A 99 -5.07 0.53 9.46
CA ASN A 99 -3.77 1.21 9.50
C ASN A 99 -3.72 2.22 10.65
N GLN A 100 -4.75 3.04 10.82
CA GLN A 100 -4.84 3.97 11.97
C GLN A 100 -4.84 3.24 13.32
N LEU A 101 -5.52 2.09 13.41
CA LEU A 101 -5.50 1.27 14.63
C LEU A 101 -4.14 0.62 14.87
N ARG A 102 -3.40 0.24 13.82
CA ARG A 102 -2.02 -0.25 13.95
C ARG A 102 -1.08 0.87 14.38
N GLU A 103 -1.18 2.03 13.77
CA GLU A 103 -0.39 3.23 14.10
C GLU A 103 -0.66 3.68 15.55
N ALA A 104 -1.91 3.73 15.99
CA ALA A 104 -2.26 4.05 17.38
C ALA A 104 -1.82 2.97 18.39
N LYS A 105 -1.71 1.71 17.95
CA LYS A 105 -1.21 0.61 18.80
C LYS A 105 0.31 0.58 18.89
N LEU A 106 1.03 1.24 17.98
CA LEU A 106 2.48 1.45 18.07
C LEU A 106 2.86 2.55 19.10
N GLU A 107 1.91 3.42 19.49
CA GLU A 107 2.11 4.42 20.55
C GLU A 107 1.89 3.88 21.98
N THR A 108 1.31 2.68 22.11
CA THR A 108 1.25 1.98 23.39
C THR A 108 2.32 0.88 23.37
N PRO A 109 3.25 0.81 24.33
CA PRO A 109 4.31 -0.19 24.33
C PRO A 109 3.71 -1.56 24.61
N ALA A 110 3.17 -2.20 23.58
CA ALA A 110 2.65 -3.54 23.60
C ALA A 110 3.28 -4.28 22.42
N GLU A 111 4.55 -4.66 22.65
CA GLU A 111 5.08 -5.95 22.25
C GLU A 111 4.76 -6.35 20.81
N THR A 112 5.47 -5.76 19.86
CA THR A 112 5.47 -6.20 18.47
C THR A 112 6.88 -6.58 18.08
N GLU A 113 7.00 -7.81 17.60
CA GLU A 113 8.12 -8.45 16.92
C GLU A 113 9.15 -7.45 16.39
N VAL A 114 10.41 -7.65 16.80
CA VAL A 114 11.56 -6.83 16.37
C VAL A 114 11.54 -6.77 14.84
N THR A 115 11.27 -5.59 14.28
CA THR A 115 11.18 -5.45 12.83
C THR A 115 12.58 -5.50 12.23
N GLU A 116 12.70 -5.88 10.95
CA GLU A 116 14.00 -5.87 10.27
C GLU A 116 14.67 -4.49 10.33
N ALA A 117 13.86 -3.41 10.31
CA ALA A 117 14.34 -2.05 10.46
C ALA A 117 14.92 -1.77 11.87
N ASP A 118 14.32 -2.35 12.92
CA ASP A 118 14.80 -2.23 14.29
C ASP A 118 16.11 -3.01 14.47
N LEU A 119 16.18 -4.25 13.95
CA LEU A 119 17.40 -5.07 13.95
C LEU A 119 18.54 -4.37 13.21
N LEU A 120 18.27 -3.75 12.06
CA LEU A 120 19.27 -3.02 11.29
C LEU A 120 19.75 -1.76 12.03
N THR A 121 18.88 -1.12 12.80
CA THR A 121 19.23 0.02 13.65
C THR A 121 20.12 -0.43 14.81
N GLU A 122 19.76 -1.52 15.47
CA GLU A 122 20.55 -2.11 16.55
C GLU A 122 21.93 -2.59 16.04
N ILE A 123 21.99 -3.24 14.88
CA ILE A 123 23.24 -3.64 14.21
C ILE A 123 24.10 -2.41 13.88
N ARG A 124 23.51 -1.32 13.35
CA ARG A 124 24.23 -0.06 13.07
C ARG A 124 24.85 0.50 14.35
N ASP A 125 24.10 0.51 15.44
CA ASP A 125 24.53 1.09 16.71
C ASP A 125 25.63 0.23 17.36
N LEU A 126 25.52 -1.10 17.27
CA LEU A 126 26.56 -2.04 17.69
C LEU A 126 27.86 -1.90 16.85
N LEU A 127 27.73 -1.71 15.53
CA LEU A 127 28.86 -1.43 14.63
C LEU A 127 29.49 -0.07 14.91
N ALA A 128 28.69 0.94 15.24
CA ALA A 128 29.19 2.27 15.61
C ALA A 128 29.95 2.22 16.94
N GLN A 129 29.51 1.42 17.92
CA GLN A 129 30.27 1.19 19.16
C GLN A 129 31.58 0.44 18.91
N GLN A 130 31.58 -0.58 18.04
CA GLN A 130 32.82 -1.28 17.67
C GLN A 130 33.81 -0.37 16.93
N ASN A 131 33.33 0.41 15.95
CA ASN A 131 34.15 1.32 15.17
C ASN A 131 34.54 2.61 15.92
N GLY A 132 33.82 2.94 17.01
CA GLY A 132 34.12 4.02 17.94
C GLY A 132 35.15 3.66 19.02
N THR A 133 35.67 2.43 19.02
CA THR A 133 36.81 2.01 19.83
C THR A 133 38.14 1.94 19.06
N PRO A 134 38.62 3.00 18.38
CA PRO A 134 40.04 3.17 18.09
C PRO A 134 40.75 3.87 19.28
N ASP A 135 41.85 3.29 19.72
CA ASP A 135 42.95 3.93 20.48
C ASP A 135 42.81 4.29 21.97
N ALA A 136 41.63 4.31 22.60
CA ALA A 136 41.57 4.69 24.03
C ALA A 136 42.15 3.60 24.99
N ALA A 137 42.07 2.33 24.62
CA ALA A 137 42.55 1.21 25.45
C ALA A 137 44.02 0.82 25.17
N LEU A 138 44.60 1.24 24.05
CA LEU A 138 45.99 0.93 23.71
C LEU A 138 46.98 1.98 24.26
N ASN A 139 46.55 3.24 24.45
CA ASN A 139 47.45 4.29 24.94
C ASN A 139 47.66 4.26 26.48
N LYS A 140 46.72 3.70 27.24
CA LYS A 140 46.80 3.73 28.71
C LYS A 140 47.89 2.82 29.31
N ASN A 141 48.36 1.84 28.54
CA ASN A 141 49.39 0.90 28.99
C ASN A 141 50.82 1.39 28.71
N VAL A 142 51.01 2.41 27.85
CA VAL A 142 52.33 2.96 27.54
C VAL A 142 52.69 4.10 28.48
N ASP A 143 51.71 4.92 28.87
CA ASP A 143 51.96 6.07 29.76
C ASP A 143 52.11 5.69 31.24
N GLY A 144 51.49 4.59 31.69
CA GLY A 144 51.57 4.13 33.08
C GLY A 144 52.95 3.57 33.47
N ASP A 145 53.64 2.91 32.53
CA ASP A 145 54.91 2.24 32.77
C ASP A 145 56.11 3.23 32.79
N LEU A 146 55.95 4.38 32.13
CA LEU A 146 57.00 5.42 32.04
C LEU A 146 57.03 6.37 33.26
N LEU A 147 55.98 6.38 34.07
CA LEU A 147 55.88 7.24 35.26
C LEU A 147 56.36 6.55 36.54
N ASP A 148 56.30 5.21 36.60
CA ASP A 148 56.73 4.44 37.78
C ASP A 148 58.25 4.26 37.83
N SER A 149 58.91 4.07 36.68
CA SER A 149 60.37 3.85 36.63
C SER A 149 61.23 5.11 36.85
N ARG A 150 60.63 6.31 36.97
CA ARG A 150 61.37 7.58 37.18
C ARG A 150 61.45 8.02 38.65
N ASN A 151 60.71 7.39 39.56
CA ASN A 151 60.59 7.84 40.94
C ASN A 151 61.45 7.06 41.96
N ASP A 152 62.14 6.00 41.55
CA ASP A 152 62.88 5.10 42.47
C ASP A 152 64.39 5.41 42.64
N GLY A 153 64.86 6.56 42.17
CA GLY A 153 66.30 6.90 42.11
C GLY A 153 66.87 7.81 43.20
N GLY A 154 66.11 8.17 44.25
CA GLY A 154 66.45 9.37 45.04
C GLY A 154 66.16 9.33 46.54
N ALA A 155 66.45 8.26 47.27
CA ALA A 155 66.54 8.35 48.74
C ALA A 155 67.37 7.19 49.34
N HIS A 156 68.22 7.55 50.32
CA HIS A 156 69.09 6.70 51.17
C HIS A 156 70.49 6.42 50.56
N ARG A 157 71.64 6.67 51.19
CA ARG A 157 72.07 7.04 52.57
C ARG A 157 73.59 7.39 52.43
N ALA A 158 74.11 8.52 52.91
CA ALA A 158 74.63 8.75 54.27
C ALA A 158 75.41 7.55 54.86
#